data_AF-A0A942MI86-F1
#
_entry.id   AF-A0A942MI86-F1
#
_cell.length_a   1.000
_cell.length_b   1.000
_cell.length_c   1.000
_cell.angle_alpha   90.00
_cell.angle_beta   90.00
_cell.angle_gamma   90.00
#
_symmetry.space_group_name_H-M   'P 1'
#
loop_
_entity.id
_entity.type
_entity.pdbx_description
1 polymer ?
#
loop_
_entity_poly.entity_id
_entity_poly.type
_entity_poly.pdbx_seq_one_letter_code
_entity_poly.pdbx_strand_id
1 'polypeptide(L)'
;MMNRKYSILLILLGAFITTVLVTGCNSKESFESVQATENFTTNGLTLLERTYSDTDSDGNNESIELYTSAEIAPDGRMGWDTSHQWVLLVRKGEEVFPLFNDSVQYGELQFWIVSFNKDKIKSPDKTDLEKQIYVTISTDTSFRLFNYYWDKENFYYRKEVIHNPSNQWSVRHSNKYNIPDSSKIEPKVK
;
A
#
# COMPACT_ATOMS: atom_id res chain seq x y z
N MET A 1 -19.10 -54.74 28.98
CA MET A 1 -19.07 -55.18 27.56
C MET A 1 -19.60 -54.02 26.72
N MET A 2 -18.71 -53.17 26.20
CA MET A 2 -19.11 -51.94 25.50
C MET A 2 -19.77 -52.32 24.17
N ASN A 3 -20.99 -51.84 23.96
CA ASN A 3 -21.88 -52.33 22.92
C ASN A 3 -21.33 -51.93 21.54
N ARG A 4 -21.02 -52.93 20.70
CA ARG A 4 -20.21 -52.83 19.46
C ARG A 4 -20.68 -51.75 18.48
N LYS A 5 -21.95 -51.33 18.57
CA LYS A 5 -22.55 -50.26 17.77
C LYS A 5 -22.07 -48.85 18.18
N TYR A 6 -21.78 -48.60 19.46
CA TYR A 6 -21.32 -47.30 19.95
C TYR A 6 -19.84 -47.05 19.65
N SER A 7 -19.01 -48.10 19.60
CA SER A 7 -17.61 -47.99 19.16
C SER A 7 -17.48 -47.55 17.71
N ILE A 8 -18.35 -48.05 16.82
CA ILE A 8 -18.32 -47.68 15.40
C ILE A 8 -18.76 -46.22 15.22
N LEU A 9 -19.76 -45.77 15.98
CA LEU A 9 -20.24 -44.38 15.94
C LEU A 9 -19.17 -43.39 16.45
N LEU A 10 -18.43 -43.74 17.50
CA LEU A 10 -17.34 -42.91 18.04
C LEU A 10 -16.14 -42.82 17.09
N ILE A 11 -15.81 -43.90 16.37
CA ILE A 11 -14.72 -43.88 15.38
C ILE A 11 -15.09 -43.01 14.17
N LEU A 12 -16.35 -43.08 13.72
CA LEU A 12 -16.84 -42.24 12.61
C LEU A 12 -16.92 -40.75 13.00
N LEU A 13 -17.34 -40.43 14.23
CA LEU A 13 -17.37 -39.06 14.73
C LEU A 13 -15.96 -38.49 14.93
N GLY A 14 -15.02 -39.30 15.41
CA GLY A 14 -13.61 -38.93 15.53
C GLY A 14 -12.96 -38.65 14.18
N ALA A 15 -13.24 -39.48 13.17
CA ALA A 15 -12.75 -39.28 11.80
C ALA A 15 -13.33 -38.00 11.15
N PHE A 16 -14.59 -37.68 11.43
CA PHE A 16 -15.24 -36.47 10.91
C PHE A 16 -14.70 -35.17 11.56
N ILE A 17 -14.31 -35.21 12.84
CA ILE A 17 -13.68 -34.06 13.51
C ILE A 17 -12.26 -33.83 13.00
N THR A 18 -11.52 -34.89 12.65
CA THR A 18 -10.17 -34.75 12.08
C THR A 18 -10.16 -34.21 10.65
N THR A 19 -11.19 -34.45 9.84
CA THR A 19 -11.26 -33.93 8.47
C THR A 19 -11.69 -32.46 8.40
N VAL A 20 -12.48 -31.97 9.37
CA VAL A 20 -12.90 -30.57 9.44
C VAL A 20 -11.76 -29.63 9.89
N LEU A 21 -10.75 -30.14 10.61
CA LEU A 21 -9.62 -29.32 11.11
C LEU A 21 -8.49 -29.08 10.10
N VAL A 22 -8.47 -29.78 8.96
CA VAL A 22 -7.35 -29.68 7.98
C VAL A 22 -7.66 -28.75 6.80
N THR A 23 -8.90 -28.27 6.65
CA THR A 23 -9.21 -27.17 5.71
C THR A 23 -9.13 -25.80 6.40
N GLY A 24 -8.10 -25.60 7.22
CA GLY A 24 -7.62 -24.26 7.53
C GLY A 24 -6.96 -23.71 6.26
N CYS A 25 -7.72 -22.97 5.47
CA CYS A 25 -7.22 -22.22 4.32
C CYS A 25 -6.27 -21.14 4.85
N ASN A 26 -5.01 -21.50 5.12
CA ASN A 26 -3.94 -20.54 5.32
C ASN A 26 -3.66 -19.91 3.96
N SER A 27 -4.33 -18.80 3.67
CA SER A 27 -3.82 -17.86 2.68
C SER A 27 -2.41 -17.49 3.14
N LYS A 28 -1.37 -17.97 2.45
CA LYS A 28 -0.02 -17.49 2.65
C LYS A 28 -0.03 -16.00 2.35
N GLU A 29 -0.01 -15.17 3.39
CA GLU A 29 0.27 -13.76 3.26
C GLU A 29 1.67 -13.64 2.66
N SER A 30 1.76 -13.36 1.36
CA SER A 30 3.02 -13.07 0.69
C SER A 30 3.33 -11.61 0.92
N PHE A 31 4.26 -11.34 1.83
CA PHE A 31 4.82 -10.00 2.01
C PHE A 31 6.05 -9.85 1.11
N GLU A 32 6.19 -8.68 0.50
CA GLU A 32 7.36 -8.26 -0.26
C GLU A 32 8.11 -7.20 0.55
N SER A 33 9.43 -7.34 0.71
CA SER A 33 10.25 -6.30 1.36
C SER A 33 10.63 -5.21 0.37
N VAL A 34 10.38 -3.97 0.71
CA VAL A 34 10.83 -2.78 -0.02
C VAL A 34 12.05 -2.22 0.69
N GLN A 35 13.22 -2.55 0.16
CA GLN A 35 14.51 -2.12 0.69
C GLN A 35 14.83 -0.68 0.27
N ALA A 36 15.67 -0.02 1.07
CA ALA A 36 16.29 1.23 0.65
C ALA A 36 17.08 0.99 -0.64
N THR A 37 16.94 1.92 -1.59
CA THR A 37 17.68 1.91 -2.85
C THR A 37 18.69 3.04 -2.84
N GLU A 38 19.97 2.69 -2.90
CA GLU A 38 21.03 3.67 -3.11
C GLU A 38 20.89 4.29 -4.51
N ASN A 39 21.06 5.61 -4.60
CA ASN A 39 21.05 6.36 -5.86
C ASN A 39 19.75 6.30 -6.66
N PHE A 40 18.59 6.13 -6.01
CA PHE A 40 17.30 6.22 -6.71
C PHE A 40 17.14 7.62 -7.34
N THR A 41 17.09 7.66 -8.67
CA THR A 41 16.96 8.91 -9.43
C THR A 41 15.52 9.15 -9.86
N THR A 42 15.09 10.41 -9.74
CA THR A 42 13.81 10.91 -10.25
C THR A 42 14.01 11.82 -11.46
N ASN A 43 15.19 11.79 -12.08
CA ASN A 43 15.51 12.58 -13.26
C ASN A 43 14.55 12.27 -14.40
N GLY A 44 13.94 13.30 -14.98
CA GLY A 44 12.95 13.15 -16.05
C GLY A 44 11.56 12.75 -15.55
N LEU A 45 11.31 12.72 -14.24
CA LEU A 45 9.97 12.55 -13.68
C LEU A 45 9.42 13.89 -13.16
N THR A 46 8.13 14.09 -13.34
CA THR A 46 7.38 15.21 -12.77
C THR A 46 6.89 14.84 -11.37
N LEU A 47 7.22 15.67 -10.37
CA LEU A 47 6.65 15.56 -9.02
C LEU A 47 5.18 16.02 -9.05
N LEU A 48 4.27 15.13 -8.66
CA LEU A 48 2.83 15.40 -8.57
C LEU A 48 2.44 15.89 -7.17
N GLU A 49 2.93 15.20 -6.14
CA GLU A 49 2.58 15.46 -4.76
C GLU A 49 3.76 15.15 -3.84
N ARG A 50 3.96 16.01 -2.83
CA ARG A 50 4.87 15.74 -1.71
C ARG A 50 4.15 16.07 -0.41
N THR A 51 4.22 15.16 0.56
CA THR A 51 3.76 15.39 1.93
C THR A 51 4.79 14.88 2.92
N TYR A 52 4.69 15.30 4.18
CA TYR A 52 5.59 14.90 5.25
C TYR A 52 4.83 14.20 6.36
N SER A 53 5.31 13.03 6.79
CA SER A 53 4.76 12.30 7.92
C SER A 53 5.84 11.40 8.50
N ASP A 54 5.82 11.28 9.82
CA ASP A 54 6.43 10.15 10.54
C ASP A 54 5.68 8.88 10.12
N THR A 55 6.35 7.99 9.41
CA THR A 55 5.81 6.76 8.80
C THR A 55 6.45 5.48 9.37
N ASP A 56 7.51 5.61 10.15
CA ASP A 56 8.14 4.51 10.88
C ASP A 56 7.99 4.61 12.41
N SER A 57 7.32 5.68 12.86
CA SER A 57 7.06 6.02 14.27
C SER A 57 8.32 6.36 15.06
N ASP A 58 9.38 6.89 14.42
CA ASP A 58 10.62 7.30 15.09
C ASP A 58 10.59 8.76 15.61
N GLY A 59 9.51 9.49 15.31
CA GLY A 59 9.28 10.87 15.74
C GLY A 59 9.79 11.93 14.76
N ASN A 60 10.59 11.55 13.76
CA ASN A 60 10.96 12.41 12.64
C ASN A 60 9.97 12.22 11.48
N ASN A 61 9.85 13.24 10.63
CA ASN A 61 9.01 13.10 9.44
C ASN A 61 9.86 12.64 8.25
N GLU A 62 9.37 11.65 7.53
CA GLU A 62 9.83 11.32 6.18
C GLU A 62 9.08 12.18 5.15
N SER A 63 9.65 12.33 3.96
CA SER A 63 8.91 12.83 2.80
C SER A 63 8.30 11.67 2.02
N ILE A 64 7.02 11.77 1.72
CA ILE A 64 6.30 10.86 0.83
C ILE A 64 6.06 11.60 -0.47
N GLU A 65 6.57 11.06 -1.57
CA GLU A 65 6.67 11.76 -2.85
C GLU A 65 6.08 10.91 -3.97
N LEU A 66 5.15 11.48 -4.72
CA LEU A 66 4.53 10.85 -5.89
C LEU A 66 5.01 11.53 -7.17
N TYR A 67 5.62 10.74 -8.05
CA TYR A 67 6.12 11.18 -9.35
C TYR A 67 5.43 10.44 -10.49
N THR A 68 5.46 11.05 -11.67
CA THR A 68 5.09 10.41 -12.93
C THR A 68 6.04 10.80 -14.07
N SER A 69 6.16 9.97 -15.09
CA SER A 69 6.85 10.36 -16.33
C SER A 69 6.01 11.25 -17.25
N ALA A 70 4.74 11.51 -16.92
CA ALA A 70 3.93 12.48 -17.65
C ALA A 70 4.52 13.89 -17.48
N GLU A 71 4.53 14.67 -18.55
CA GLU A 71 5.03 16.04 -18.55
C GLU A 71 3.89 17.05 -18.48
N ILE A 72 4.18 18.22 -17.92
CA ILE A 72 3.25 19.35 -17.97
C ILE A 72 3.31 19.95 -19.39
N ALA A 73 2.19 19.91 -20.10
CA ALA A 73 2.05 20.47 -21.42
C ALA A 73 2.13 22.02 -21.40
N PRO A 74 2.34 22.69 -22.56
CA PRO A 74 2.47 24.15 -22.62
C PRO A 74 1.25 24.94 -22.09
N ASP A 75 0.08 24.31 -22.04
CA ASP A 75 -1.15 24.88 -21.48
C ASP A 75 -1.22 24.80 -19.93
N GLY A 76 -0.19 24.23 -19.31
CA GLY A 76 -0.07 24.06 -17.86
C GLY A 76 -0.82 22.85 -17.30
N ARG A 77 -1.44 22.02 -18.15
CA ARG A 77 -2.09 20.77 -17.75
C ARG A 77 -1.14 19.61 -17.87
N MET A 78 -1.39 18.54 -17.12
CA MET A 78 -0.63 17.31 -17.29
C MET A 78 -0.97 16.66 -18.64
N GLY A 79 0.05 16.35 -19.44
CA GLY A 79 -0.06 15.67 -20.72
C GLY A 79 -0.23 14.17 -20.53
N TRP A 80 -1.37 13.75 -19.99
CA TRP A 80 -1.69 12.33 -19.82
C TRP A 80 -1.79 11.62 -21.19
N ASP A 81 -0.96 10.60 -21.38
CA ASP A 81 -0.93 9.69 -22.52
C ASP A 81 -1.48 8.31 -22.12
N THR A 82 -1.24 7.30 -22.96
CA THR A 82 -1.66 5.93 -22.71
C THR A 82 -1.00 5.23 -21.51
N SER A 83 0.32 5.37 -21.28
CA SER A 83 1.06 4.69 -20.23
C SER A 83 2.24 5.53 -19.73
N HIS A 84 2.22 5.85 -18.44
CA HIS A 84 3.32 6.54 -17.79
C HIS A 84 3.93 5.70 -16.68
N GLN A 85 5.20 5.94 -16.42
CA GLN A 85 5.82 5.46 -15.19
C GLN A 85 5.24 6.24 -14.01
N TRP A 86 4.88 5.53 -12.95
CA TRP A 86 4.50 6.13 -11.67
C TRP A 86 5.43 5.65 -10.59
N VAL A 87 5.87 6.58 -9.74
CA VAL A 87 6.81 6.30 -8.66
C VAL A 87 6.29 6.90 -7.37
N LEU A 88 6.07 6.06 -6.36
CA LEU A 88 5.80 6.50 -4.98
C LEU A 88 7.02 6.19 -4.13
N LEU A 89 7.61 7.22 -3.53
CA LEU A 89 8.80 7.12 -2.69
C LEU A 89 8.48 7.52 -1.26
N VAL A 90 9.16 6.89 -0.31
CA VAL A 90 9.45 7.47 1.00
C VAL A 90 10.93 7.80 1.04
N ARG A 91 11.29 9.03 1.45
CA ARG A 91 12.68 9.39 1.75
C ARG A 91 12.85 9.61 3.24
N LYS A 92 13.80 8.89 3.83
CA LYS A 92 14.23 8.99 5.23
C LYS A 92 15.70 9.37 5.28
N GLY A 93 15.98 10.66 5.45
CA GLY A 93 17.35 11.18 5.30
C GLY A 93 17.90 10.87 3.91
N GLU A 94 19.00 10.13 3.83
CA GLU A 94 19.63 9.69 2.58
C GLU A 94 19.04 8.39 2.01
N GLU A 95 18.21 7.68 2.78
CA GLU A 95 17.59 6.43 2.37
C GLU A 95 16.33 6.68 1.54
N VAL A 96 16.18 5.95 0.43
CA VAL A 96 15.05 6.08 -0.49
C VAL A 96 14.35 4.73 -0.64
N PHE A 97 13.07 4.67 -0.28
CA PHE A 97 12.26 3.46 -0.35
C PHE A 97 11.22 3.60 -1.47
N PRO A 98 11.41 2.93 -2.62
CA PRO A 98 10.45 2.97 -3.71
C PRO A 98 9.27 2.04 -3.44
N LEU A 99 8.25 2.54 -2.75
CA LEU A 99 7.05 1.78 -2.43
C LEU A 99 6.34 1.31 -3.70
N PHE A 100 6.31 2.15 -4.74
CA PHE A 100 5.78 1.78 -6.05
C PHE A 100 6.68 2.35 -7.14
N ASN A 101 6.98 1.55 -8.17
CA ASN A 101 7.80 1.95 -9.31
C ASN A 101 7.41 1.09 -10.53
N ASP A 102 6.28 1.41 -11.14
CA ASP A 102 5.73 0.63 -12.27
C ASP A 102 4.94 1.54 -13.22
N SER A 103 4.71 1.04 -14.43
CA SER A 103 3.89 1.73 -15.42
C SER A 103 2.40 1.55 -15.10
N VAL A 104 1.63 2.64 -15.19
CA VAL A 104 0.18 2.63 -15.01
C VAL A 104 -0.45 3.15 -16.30
N GLN A 105 -1.22 2.27 -16.95
CA GLN A 105 -1.89 2.55 -18.21
C GLN A 105 -3.32 3.05 -17.95
N TYR A 106 -3.70 4.19 -18.54
CA TYR A 106 -5.03 4.80 -18.40
C TYR A 106 -5.57 4.77 -16.96
N GLY A 107 -4.78 5.31 -16.03
CA GLY A 107 -5.07 5.16 -14.61
C GLY A 107 -4.40 6.18 -13.72
N GLU A 108 -4.62 5.99 -12.44
CA GLU A 108 -4.09 6.84 -11.38
C GLU A 108 -3.54 5.99 -10.23
N LEU A 109 -2.58 6.58 -9.53
CA LEU A 109 -2.10 6.13 -8.23
C LEU A 109 -2.57 7.12 -7.17
N GLN A 110 -3.21 6.62 -6.12
CA GLN A 110 -3.53 7.40 -4.93
C GLN A 110 -2.93 6.74 -3.70
N PHE A 111 -2.59 7.54 -2.69
CA PHE A 111 -2.08 7.02 -1.43
C PHE A 111 -2.68 7.72 -0.21
N TRP A 112 -2.68 7.01 0.92
CA TRP A 112 -3.14 7.51 2.22
C TRP A 112 -2.18 7.09 3.31
N ILE A 113 -1.78 8.05 4.15
CA ILE A 113 -1.00 7.78 5.35
C ILE A 113 -1.98 7.72 6.52
N VAL A 114 -2.09 6.55 7.16
CA VAL A 114 -3.05 6.27 8.21
C VAL A 114 -2.33 6.00 9.52
N SER A 115 -2.80 6.62 10.59
CA SER A 115 -2.29 6.42 11.94
C SER A 115 -3.24 5.55 12.75
N PHE A 116 -2.74 4.50 13.37
CA PHE A 116 -3.49 3.55 14.18
C PHE A 116 -3.10 3.66 15.65
N ASN A 117 -4.10 3.94 16.50
CA ASN A 117 -3.98 3.89 17.95
C ASN A 117 -4.41 2.50 18.46
N LYS A 118 -3.59 1.47 18.19
CA LYS A 118 -3.91 0.07 18.51
C LYS A 118 -4.13 -0.14 20.01
N ASP A 119 -3.33 0.53 20.82
CA ASP A 119 -3.36 0.42 22.29
C ASP A 119 -4.43 1.31 22.94
N LYS A 120 -5.20 2.06 22.14
CA LYS A 120 -6.27 2.96 22.60
C LYS A 120 -5.78 3.95 23.65
N ILE A 121 -4.54 4.41 23.51
CA ILE A 121 -3.92 5.41 24.38
C ILE A 121 -4.77 6.68 24.31
N LYS A 122 -5.10 7.23 25.48
CA LYS A 122 -5.81 8.50 25.56
C LYS A 122 -4.83 9.62 25.27
N SER A 123 -5.08 10.40 24.22
CA SER A 123 -4.19 11.46 23.73
C SER A 123 -2.78 10.94 23.36
N PRO A 124 -2.68 10.05 22.35
CA PRO A 124 -1.41 9.47 21.94
C PRO A 124 -0.48 10.53 21.36
N ASP A 125 0.81 10.44 21.67
CA ASP A 125 1.85 11.15 20.95
C ASP A 125 2.12 10.50 19.58
N LYS A 126 2.89 11.15 18.72
CA LYS A 126 3.13 10.66 17.34
C LYS A 126 3.75 9.27 17.31
N THR A 127 4.70 9.01 18.21
CA THR A 127 5.46 7.76 18.35
C THR A 127 4.61 6.62 18.91
N ASP A 128 3.48 6.93 19.56
CA ASP A 128 2.54 5.94 20.10
C ASP A 128 1.65 5.33 19.00
N LEU A 129 1.64 5.93 17.81
CA LEU A 129 0.76 5.56 16.72
C LEU A 129 1.53 4.76 15.68
N GLU A 130 1.00 3.58 15.34
CA GLU A 130 1.48 2.82 14.19
C GLU A 130 1.04 3.52 12.90
N LYS A 131 1.91 3.52 11.90
CA LYS A 131 1.68 4.18 10.63
C LYS A 131 1.65 3.17 9.51
N GLN A 132 0.70 3.34 8.60
CA GLN A 132 0.63 2.55 7.39
C GLN A 132 0.34 3.46 6.20
N ILE A 133 0.83 3.06 5.04
CA ILE A 133 0.62 3.76 3.77
C ILE A 133 -0.21 2.83 2.89
N TYR A 134 -1.46 3.19 2.65
CA TYR A 134 -2.30 2.50 1.68
C TYR A 134 -2.10 3.10 0.31
N VAL A 135 -1.98 2.26 -0.71
CA VAL A 135 -1.80 2.69 -2.09
C VAL A 135 -2.81 1.99 -2.97
N THR A 136 -3.61 2.76 -3.70
CA THR A 136 -4.48 2.23 -4.75
C THR A 136 -3.87 2.50 -6.12
N ILE A 137 -3.97 1.51 -6.99
CA ILE A 137 -3.76 1.67 -8.42
C ILE A 137 -5.09 1.38 -9.10
N SER A 138 -5.63 2.36 -9.81
CA SER A 138 -6.88 2.24 -10.53
C SER A 138 -6.62 2.54 -12.00
N THR A 139 -6.94 1.58 -12.86
CA THR A 139 -6.90 1.71 -14.33
C THR A 139 -8.29 1.38 -14.87
N ASP A 140 -8.50 1.51 -16.18
CA ASP A 140 -9.76 1.10 -16.81
C ASP A 140 -10.07 -0.41 -16.71
N THR A 141 -9.06 -1.25 -16.41
CA THR A 141 -9.19 -2.72 -16.41
C THR A 141 -8.80 -3.39 -15.09
N SER A 142 -8.15 -2.67 -14.18
CA SER A 142 -7.61 -3.23 -12.94
C SER A 142 -7.67 -2.23 -11.80
N PHE A 143 -8.10 -2.73 -10.63
CA PHE A 143 -7.98 -2.09 -9.33
C PHE A 143 -7.09 -2.94 -8.42
N ARG A 144 -6.12 -2.30 -7.79
CA ARG A 144 -5.19 -2.91 -6.82
C ARG A 144 -5.12 -2.05 -5.56
N LEU A 145 -5.05 -2.69 -4.41
CA LEU A 145 -4.82 -2.03 -3.11
C LEU A 145 -3.66 -2.73 -2.40
N PHE A 146 -2.67 -1.93 -2.02
CA PHE A 146 -1.51 -2.36 -1.26
C PHE A 146 -1.49 -1.64 0.09
N ASN A 147 -0.90 -2.30 1.07
CA ASN A 147 -0.57 -1.73 2.36
C ASN A 147 0.94 -1.79 2.55
N TYR A 148 1.55 -0.66 2.91
CA TYR A 148 2.95 -0.57 3.26
C TYR A 148 3.09 -0.15 4.72
N TYR A 149 3.94 -0.86 5.46
CA TYR A 149 4.21 -0.52 6.86
C TYR A 149 5.66 -0.82 7.21
N TRP A 150 6.22 -0.04 8.13
CA TRP A 150 7.60 -0.16 8.53
C TRP A 150 7.84 -1.40 9.40
N ASP A 151 8.84 -2.20 9.03
CA ASP A 151 9.37 -3.28 9.84
C ASP A 151 10.47 -2.73 10.76
N LYS A 152 10.12 -2.52 12.03
CA LYS A 152 11.04 -1.96 13.04
C LYS A 152 12.24 -2.86 13.36
N GLU A 153 12.14 -4.17 13.12
CA GLU A 153 13.22 -5.12 13.42
C GLU A 153 14.24 -5.16 12.29
N ASN A 154 13.77 -5.05 11.05
CA ASN A 154 14.60 -5.24 9.86
C ASN A 154 14.88 -3.94 9.08
N PHE A 155 14.31 -2.82 9.50
CA PHE A 155 14.52 -1.48 8.96
C PHE A 155 14.18 -1.34 7.46
N TYR A 156 13.02 -1.84 7.05
CA TYR A 156 12.49 -1.68 5.69
C TYR A 156 10.96 -1.61 5.68
N TYR A 157 10.35 -1.22 4.57
CA TYR A 157 8.89 -1.32 4.42
C TYR A 157 8.48 -2.72 3.97
N ARG A 158 7.45 -3.29 4.61
CA ARG A 158 6.75 -4.46 4.11
C ARG A 158 5.59 -4.02 3.23
N LYS A 159 5.47 -4.63 2.06
CA LYS A 159 4.34 -4.51 1.16
C LYS A 159 3.44 -5.73 1.31
N GLU A 160 2.18 -5.45 1.59
CA GLU A 160 1.10 -6.42 1.68
C GLU A 160 0.09 -6.16 0.55
N VAL A 161 -0.30 -7.23 -0.15
CA VAL A 161 -1.34 -7.16 -1.18
C VAL A 161 -2.70 -7.36 -0.53
N ILE A 162 -3.41 -6.26 -0.26
CA ILE A 162 -4.75 -6.29 0.32
C ILE A 162 -5.79 -6.72 -0.74
N HIS A 163 -5.64 -6.23 -1.97
CA HIS A 163 -6.56 -6.54 -3.06
C HIS A 163 -5.84 -6.54 -4.41
N ASN A 164 -5.89 -7.67 -5.12
CA ASN A 164 -5.40 -7.79 -6.50
C ASN A 164 -6.06 -8.99 -7.20
N PRO A 165 -7.38 -8.96 -7.45
CA PRO A 165 -8.06 -10.08 -8.07
C PRO A 165 -7.61 -10.24 -9.54
N SER A 166 -7.44 -11.49 -9.96
CA SER A 166 -7.24 -11.85 -11.36
C SER A 166 -8.54 -11.68 -12.17
N ASN A 167 -8.42 -11.59 -13.50
CA ASN A 167 -9.54 -11.59 -14.44
C ASN A 167 -10.49 -10.38 -14.30
N GLN A 168 -9.98 -9.24 -13.85
CA GLN A 168 -10.70 -7.97 -13.96
C GLN A 168 -10.82 -7.59 -15.44
N TRP A 169 -12.00 -7.13 -15.84
CA TRP A 169 -12.29 -6.78 -17.24
C TRP A 169 -12.60 -5.30 -17.43
N SER A 170 -13.27 -4.69 -16.46
CA SER A 170 -13.58 -3.26 -16.48
C SER A 170 -13.68 -2.73 -15.06
N VAL A 171 -13.02 -1.62 -14.83
CA VAL A 171 -13.05 -0.87 -13.57
C VAL A 171 -13.47 0.56 -13.91
N ARG A 172 -14.33 1.13 -13.07
CA ARG A 172 -14.72 2.54 -13.15
C ARG A 172 -14.55 3.16 -11.79
N HIS A 173 -13.82 4.27 -11.73
CA HIS A 173 -13.66 5.09 -10.54
C HIS A 173 -14.14 6.52 -10.86
N SER A 174 -14.51 7.27 -9.83
CA SER A 174 -15.06 8.62 -9.99
C SER A 174 -14.52 9.52 -8.88
N ASN A 175 -13.55 10.37 -9.21
CA ASN A 175 -12.96 11.33 -8.29
C ASN A 175 -13.59 12.73 -8.47
N LYS A 176 -14.81 12.91 -7.96
CA LYS A 176 -15.56 14.16 -8.12
C LYS A 176 -15.23 15.24 -7.09
N TYR A 177 -14.59 14.87 -5.97
CA TYR A 177 -14.49 15.72 -4.79
C TYR A 177 -13.08 15.82 -4.19
N ASN A 178 -12.04 15.49 -4.96
CA ASN A 178 -10.68 15.84 -4.54
C ASN A 178 -10.55 17.37 -4.62
N ILE A 179 -10.71 18.04 -3.49
CA ILE A 179 -10.30 19.42 -3.31
C ILE A 179 -8.81 19.35 -3.00
N PRO A 180 -7.91 19.70 -3.93
CA PRO A 180 -6.49 19.70 -3.64
C PRO A 180 -6.24 20.70 -2.52
N ASP A 181 -5.57 20.27 -1.46
CA ASP A 181 -5.10 21.21 -0.45
C ASP A 181 -3.97 22.03 -1.08
N SER A 182 -4.30 23.25 -1.50
CA SER A 182 -3.35 24.16 -2.14
C SER A 182 -2.12 24.47 -1.28
N SER A 183 -2.18 24.23 0.04
CA SER A 183 -1.03 24.41 0.94
C SER A 183 -0.01 23.28 0.90
N LYS A 184 -0.36 22.12 0.30
CA LYS A 184 0.51 20.93 0.16
C LYS A 184 1.17 20.82 -1.21
N ILE A 185 0.81 21.70 -2.15
CA ILE A 185 1.46 21.81 -3.45
C ILE A 185 2.55 22.86 -3.28
N GLU A 186 3.82 22.47 -3.39
CA GLU A 186 4.91 23.45 -3.34
C GLU A 186 4.64 24.58 -4.36
N PRO A 187 4.74 25.86 -3.95
CA PRO A 187 4.55 26.96 -4.87
C PRO A 187 5.61 26.85 -5.97
N LYS A 188 5.19 27.00 -7.24
CA LYS A 188 6.11 27.05 -8.38
C LYS A 188 7.19 28.09 -8.08
N VAL A 189 8.44 27.63 -7.91
CA VAL A 189 9.60 28.52 -7.85
C VAL A 189 9.63 29.27 -9.17
N LYS A 190 9.52 30.60 -9.10
CA LYS A 190 9.57 31.50 -10.26
C LYS A 190 10.98 31.60 -10.81
#